data_AF-A0A451B091-F1
#
_entry.id   AF-A0A451B091-F1
#
_cell.length_a   1.000
_cell.length_b   1.000
_cell.length_c   1.000
_cell.angle_alpha   90.00
_cell.angle_beta   90.00
_cell.angle_gamma   90.00
#
_symmetry.space_group_name_H-M   'P 1'
#
loop_
_entity.id
_entity.type
_entity.pdbx_description
1 polymer ?
#
loop_
_entity_poly.entity_id
_entity_poly.type
_entity_poly.pdbx_seq_one_letter_code
_entity_poly.pdbx_strand_id
1 'polypeptide(L)'
;MGFSALQGLADKVTRYLRSRGYVLARAYLPPQDATEGIIEIVIMEGRLEGSAEENTGWRVSLAEGARLDPARLAAIAEAASPSGGVPQQTDLERALLLMNDLPGIKARARIEPGAEPGTSRVVVDTTQGPLFEGNLQANNYGSHSVGGEVINAHLDLNDPWGMGDRVGVDAIASQGVRFARLGYDIPLGAEGLRANADYTNMRYEVVNGIGRTLGNEGSSHIIRLGATYPFIRARAANLSVDFGLGHKFVYFPLSFTNGSSFNDPLLPQDYGSLV
;
A
#
# COMPACT_ATOMS: atom_id res chain seq x y z
N MET A 1 -36.29 -34.37 17.62
CA MET A 1 -35.22 -33.98 16.67
C MET A 1 -34.18 -35.08 16.65
N GLY A 2 -33.66 -35.48 15.48
CA GLY A 2 -32.56 -36.46 15.40
C GLY A 2 -31.18 -35.81 15.54
N PHE A 3 -30.13 -36.61 15.75
CA PHE A 3 -28.73 -36.16 15.87
C PHE A 3 -28.31 -35.23 14.71
N SER A 4 -28.65 -35.58 13.47
CA SER A 4 -28.37 -34.75 12.29
C SER A 4 -29.01 -33.35 12.36
N ALA A 5 -30.19 -33.22 12.96
CA ALA A 5 -30.83 -31.91 13.13
C ALA A 5 -30.10 -31.05 14.17
N LEU A 6 -29.61 -31.65 15.26
CA LEU A 6 -28.79 -30.97 16.28
C LEU A 6 -27.43 -30.54 15.71
N GLN A 7 -26.80 -31.41 14.92
CA GLN A 7 -25.58 -31.06 14.19
C GLN A 7 -25.82 -29.90 13.22
N GLY A 8 -26.95 -29.88 12.53
CA GLY A 8 -27.37 -28.75 11.69
C GLY A 8 -27.55 -27.43 12.46
N LEU A 9 -27.89 -27.47 13.75
CA LEU A 9 -27.92 -26.28 14.62
C LEU A 9 -26.49 -25.80 14.94
N ALA A 10 -25.57 -26.70 15.29
CA ALA A 10 -24.16 -26.36 15.51
C ALA A 10 -23.52 -25.75 14.24
N ASP A 11 -23.83 -26.27 13.06
CA ASP A 11 -23.36 -25.70 11.80
C ASP A 11 -23.95 -24.30 11.53
N LYS A 12 -25.20 -24.04 11.93
CA LYS A 12 -25.79 -22.69 11.86
C LYS A 12 -25.06 -21.71 12.79
N VAL A 13 -24.75 -22.12 14.01
CA VAL A 13 -23.96 -21.31 14.97
C VAL A 13 -22.57 -21.03 14.39
N THR A 14 -21.90 -22.04 13.83
CA THR A 14 -20.60 -21.87 13.16
C THR A 14 -20.66 -20.86 12.02
N ARG A 15 -21.67 -20.97 11.13
CA ARG A 15 -21.85 -20.00 10.03
C ARG A 15 -22.13 -18.60 10.54
N TYR A 16 -22.91 -18.47 11.60
CA TYR A 16 -23.17 -17.17 12.24
C TYR A 16 -21.86 -16.54 12.76
N LEU A 17 -21.05 -17.29 13.52
CA LEU A 17 -19.76 -16.81 14.03
C LEU A 17 -18.82 -16.37 12.91
N ARG A 18 -18.72 -17.19 11.84
CA ARG A 18 -17.90 -16.84 10.66
C ARG A 18 -18.42 -15.60 9.94
N SER A 19 -19.74 -15.42 9.83
CA SER A 19 -20.32 -14.20 9.25
C SER A 19 -20.04 -12.94 10.08
N ARG A 20 -19.63 -13.11 11.34
CA ARG A 20 -19.22 -12.03 12.25
C ARG A 20 -17.70 -11.80 12.27
N GLY A 21 -16.93 -12.51 11.44
CA GLY A 21 -15.48 -12.33 11.33
C GLY A 21 -14.63 -13.39 12.05
N TYR A 22 -15.24 -14.28 12.85
CA TYR A 22 -14.52 -15.34 13.55
C TYR A 22 -14.26 -16.53 12.61
N VAL A 23 -13.22 -16.40 11.77
CA VAL A 23 -12.95 -17.35 10.67
C VAL A 23 -12.60 -18.76 11.16
N LEU A 24 -11.91 -18.86 12.30
CA LEU A 24 -11.51 -20.14 12.89
C LEU A 24 -12.56 -20.75 13.83
N ALA A 25 -13.62 -20.01 14.15
CA ALA A 25 -14.59 -20.48 15.12
C ALA A 25 -15.42 -21.65 14.59
N ARG A 26 -15.71 -22.59 15.49
CA ARG A 26 -16.52 -23.78 15.25
C ARG A 26 -17.36 -24.10 16.47
N ALA A 27 -18.66 -24.24 16.26
CA ALA A 27 -19.57 -24.82 17.23
C ALA A 27 -19.70 -26.32 16.99
N TYR A 28 -19.71 -27.11 18.05
CA TYR A 28 -19.87 -28.56 17.97
C TYR A 28 -20.72 -29.10 19.13
N LEU A 29 -21.27 -30.29 18.92
CA LEU A 29 -22.07 -31.00 19.90
C LEU A 29 -21.18 -32.04 20.61
N PRO A 30 -20.77 -31.81 21.87
CA PRO A 30 -20.02 -32.82 22.62
C PRO A 30 -20.91 -34.03 22.94
N PRO A 31 -20.31 -35.22 23.20
CA PRO A 31 -21.03 -36.35 23.76
C PRO A 31 -21.71 -35.94 25.09
N GLN A 32 -23.04 -36.06 25.16
CA GLN A 32 -23.84 -35.64 26.31
C GLN A 32 -25.13 -36.46 26.40
N ASP A 33 -25.73 -36.50 27.59
CA ASP A 33 -27.06 -37.05 27.81
C ASP A 33 -28.11 -35.97 27.52
N ALA A 34 -29.02 -36.25 26.57
CA ALA A 34 -30.08 -35.34 26.14
C ALA A 34 -31.43 -35.61 26.82
N THR A 35 -31.48 -36.47 27.83
CA THR A 35 -32.73 -36.94 28.46
C THR A 35 -33.55 -35.81 29.09
N GLU A 36 -32.90 -34.77 29.63
CA GLU A 36 -33.57 -33.60 30.22
C GLU A 36 -34.05 -32.58 29.16
N GLY A 37 -33.82 -32.84 27.87
CA GLY A 37 -34.20 -31.95 26.78
C GLY A 37 -33.33 -30.68 26.65
N ILE A 38 -32.28 -30.55 27.47
CA ILE A 38 -31.27 -29.49 27.39
C ILE A 38 -30.13 -30.00 26.50
N ILE A 39 -29.75 -29.20 25.50
CA ILE A 39 -28.65 -29.51 24.58
C ILE A 39 -27.57 -28.45 24.72
N GLU A 40 -26.38 -28.86 25.13
CA GLU A 40 -25.19 -28.03 25.20
C GLU A 40 -24.48 -28.01 23.83
N ILE A 41 -24.25 -26.81 23.29
CA ILE A 41 -23.42 -26.59 22.11
C ILE A 41 -22.18 -25.83 22.56
N VAL A 42 -21.01 -26.43 22.36
CA VAL A 42 -19.72 -25.82 22.73
C VAL A 42 -19.17 -25.04 21.55
N ILE A 43 -18.70 -23.82 21.81
CA ILE A 43 -18.04 -22.97 20.83
C ILE A 43 -16.54 -23.04 21.07
N MET A 44 -15.80 -23.44 20.04
CA MET A 44 -14.35 -23.33 19.98
C MET A 44 -14.00 -22.14 19.09
N GLU A 45 -13.39 -21.10 19.64
CA GLU A 45 -13.08 -19.87 18.91
C GLU A 45 -12.02 -20.08 17.83
N GLY A 46 -11.09 -21.01 18.08
CA GLY A 46 -9.94 -21.26 17.22
C GLY A 46 -8.90 -20.15 17.35
N ARG A 47 -7.65 -20.52 17.60
CA ARG A 47 -6.53 -19.57 17.75
C ARG A 47 -5.44 -19.80 16.71
N LEU A 48 -4.64 -18.77 16.45
CA LEU A 48 -3.39 -18.96 15.73
C LEU A 48 -2.43 -19.82 16.56
N GLU A 49 -1.67 -20.66 15.90
CA GLU A 49 -0.68 -21.52 16.55
C GLU A 49 0.39 -20.72 17.32
N GLY A 50 0.90 -21.31 18.41
CA GLY A 50 1.99 -20.79 19.21
C GLY A 50 1.66 -19.57 20.06
N SER A 51 2.69 -18.75 20.28
CA SER A 51 2.63 -17.49 21.03
C SER A 51 3.27 -16.35 20.25
N ALA A 52 3.04 -15.12 20.69
CA ALA A 52 3.68 -13.93 20.12
C ALA A 52 5.23 -13.93 20.24
N GLU A 53 5.80 -14.78 21.12
CA GLU A 53 7.25 -14.95 21.23
C GLU A 53 7.78 -15.98 20.23
N GLU A 54 6.97 -17.00 19.92
CA GLU A 54 7.33 -18.10 19.03
C GLU A 54 7.09 -17.77 17.54
N ASN A 55 6.12 -16.90 17.24
CA ASN A 55 5.74 -16.48 15.87
C ASN A 55 5.44 -17.65 14.93
N THR A 56 4.72 -18.68 15.41
CA THR A 56 4.41 -19.89 14.64
C THR A 56 3.02 -19.91 14.03
N GLY A 57 2.15 -18.96 14.40
CA GLY A 57 0.81 -18.77 13.85
C GLY A 57 0.81 -18.39 12.38
N TRP A 58 1.93 -17.87 11.88
CA TRP A 58 2.17 -17.57 10.49
C TRP A 58 3.33 -18.39 9.93
N ARG A 59 3.22 -18.80 8.68
CA ARG A 59 4.30 -19.40 7.92
C ARG A 59 4.45 -18.66 6.61
N VAL A 60 5.36 -17.69 6.61
CA VAL A 60 5.66 -16.88 5.44
C VAL A 60 6.76 -17.56 4.64
N SER A 61 6.45 -17.87 3.38
CA SER A 61 7.42 -18.33 2.39
C SER A 61 7.61 -17.24 1.35
N LEU A 62 8.87 -16.86 1.14
CA LEU A 62 9.27 -15.95 0.08
C LEU A 62 10.02 -16.74 -0.98
N ALA A 63 9.68 -16.51 -2.25
CA ALA A 63 10.32 -17.17 -3.38
C ALA A 63 11.85 -16.98 -3.36
N GLU A 64 12.58 -18.00 -3.78
CA GLU A 64 14.04 -17.95 -3.87
C GLU A 64 14.50 -16.80 -4.76
N GLY A 65 15.57 -16.11 -4.35
CA GLY A 65 16.11 -14.95 -5.07
C GLY A 65 15.33 -13.65 -4.88
N ALA A 66 14.32 -13.64 -4.01
CA ALA A 66 13.71 -12.39 -3.57
C ALA A 66 14.72 -11.51 -2.81
N ARG A 67 14.60 -10.20 -2.99
CA ARG A 67 15.37 -9.15 -2.36
C ARG A 67 14.79 -8.74 -1.01
N LEU A 68 13.46 -8.83 -0.87
CA LEU A 68 12.75 -8.39 0.33
C LEU A 68 13.22 -9.19 1.55
N ASP A 69 13.45 -8.49 2.66
CA ASP A 69 13.67 -9.11 3.97
C ASP A 69 12.41 -9.88 4.42
N PRO A 70 12.46 -11.22 4.57
CA PRO A 70 11.33 -12.01 5.04
C PRO A 70 10.81 -11.57 6.43
N ALA A 71 11.67 -11.01 7.27
CA ALA A 71 11.29 -10.54 8.60
C ALA A 71 10.24 -9.43 8.53
N ARG A 72 10.22 -8.63 7.45
CA ARG A 72 9.21 -7.60 7.24
C ARG A 72 7.81 -8.19 7.05
N LEU A 73 7.69 -9.24 6.25
CA LEU A 73 6.41 -9.92 6.05
C LEU A 73 5.93 -10.57 7.34
N ALA A 74 6.83 -11.20 8.09
CA ALA A 74 6.50 -11.75 9.41
C ALA A 74 6.03 -10.65 10.39
N ALA A 75 6.70 -9.50 10.41
CA ALA A 75 6.31 -8.37 11.25
C ALA A 75 4.92 -7.83 10.89
N ILE A 76 4.60 -7.70 9.60
CA ILE A 76 3.25 -7.29 9.13
C ILE A 76 2.18 -8.28 9.58
N ALA A 77 2.46 -9.58 9.45
CA ALA A 77 1.57 -10.66 9.87
C ALA A 77 1.26 -10.61 11.38
N GLU A 78 2.31 -10.58 12.20
CA GLU A 78 2.19 -10.59 13.66
C GLU A 78 1.59 -9.31 14.21
N ALA A 79 1.91 -8.15 13.63
CA ALA A 79 1.31 -6.87 14.02
C ALA A 79 -0.20 -6.83 13.77
N ALA A 80 -0.68 -7.47 12.69
CA ALA A 80 -2.08 -7.51 12.35
C ALA A 80 -2.86 -8.55 13.19
N SER A 81 -2.33 -9.77 13.32
CA SER A 81 -2.95 -10.84 14.11
C SER A 81 -1.87 -11.69 14.78
N PRO A 82 -1.59 -11.46 16.07
CA PRO A 82 -0.54 -12.16 16.80
C PRO A 82 -0.77 -13.67 16.90
N SER A 83 0.32 -14.43 16.82
CA SER A 83 0.37 -15.85 17.17
C SER A 83 -0.20 -16.10 18.58
N GLY A 84 -0.96 -17.18 18.73
CA GLY A 84 -1.71 -17.50 19.96
C GLY A 84 -3.04 -16.75 20.14
N GLY A 85 -3.27 -15.67 19.37
CA GLY A 85 -4.50 -14.89 19.40
C GLY A 85 -5.67 -15.55 18.65
N VAL A 86 -6.89 -15.03 18.88
CA VAL A 86 -8.08 -15.40 18.11
C VAL A 86 -8.20 -14.45 16.91
N PRO A 87 -7.91 -14.91 15.68
CA PRO A 87 -7.83 -14.01 14.53
C PRO A 87 -9.23 -13.58 14.05
N GLN A 88 -9.39 -12.28 13.79
CA GLN A 88 -10.52 -11.78 13.02
C GLN A 88 -10.21 -11.84 11.52
N GLN A 89 -11.26 -12.03 10.71
CA GLN A 89 -11.15 -12.00 9.25
C GLN A 89 -10.47 -10.71 8.76
N THR A 90 -10.86 -9.58 9.34
CA THR A 90 -10.37 -8.24 8.98
C THR A 90 -8.87 -8.10 9.22
N ASP A 91 -8.36 -8.74 10.25
CA ASP A 91 -6.96 -8.63 10.67
C ASP A 91 -6.08 -9.46 9.74
N LEU A 92 -6.50 -10.69 9.44
CA LEU A 92 -5.82 -11.55 8.46
C LEU A 92 -5.84 -10.92 7.06
N GLU A 93 -6.96 -10.31 6.69
CA GLU A 93 -7.11 -9.61 5.42
C GLU A 93 -6.21 -8.37 5.35
N ARG A 94 -6.19 -7.55 6.40
CA ARG A 94 -5.31 -6.39 6.51
C ARG A 94 -3.85 -6.79 6.36
N ALA A 95 -3.40 -7.83 7.06
CA ALA A 95 -2.03 -8.35 6.94
C ALA A 95 -1.68 -8.64 5.48
N LEU A 96 -2.55 -9.38 4.78
CA LEU A 96 -2.33 -9.76 3.40
C LEU A 96 -2.34 -8.55 2.45
N LEU A 97 -3.22 -7.58 2.68
CA LEU A 97 -3.27 -6.36 1.87
C LEU A 97 -2.01 -5.51 2.07
N LEU A 98 -1.55 -5.32 3.30
CA LEU A 98 -0.32 -4.58 3.59
C LEU A 98 0.92 -5.25 2.98
N MET A 99 0.99 -6.58 2.95
CA MET A 99 2.05 -7.29 2.25
C MET A 99 2.00 -7.04 0.73
N ASN A 100 0.80 -7.02 0.14
CA ASN A 100 0.61 -6.72 -1.29
C ASN A 100 0.77 -5.23 -1.64
N ASP A 101 0.78 -4.34 -0.64
CA ASP A 101 1.10 -2.92 -0.82
C ASP A 101 2.62 -2.68 -0.93
N LEU A 102 3.44 -3.69 -0.62
CA LEU A 102 4.88 -3.60 -0.83
C LEU A 102 5.21 -3.66 -2.34
N PRO A 103 6.10 -2.77 -2.84
CA PRO A 103 6.44 -2.68 -4.26
C PRO A 103 6.92 -4.01 -4.85
N GLY A 104 6.25 -4.46 -5.91
CA GLY A 104 6.56 -5.71 -6.60
C GLY A 104 6.19 -6.98 -5.83
N ILE A 105 5.55 -6.91 -4.66
CA ILE A 105 5.19 -8.08 -3.87
C ILE A 105 3.80 -8.59 -4.24
N LYS A 106 3.69 -9.92 -4.35
CA LYS A 106 2.41 -10.62 -4.48
C LYS A 106 2.34 -11.68 -3.41
N ALA A 107 1.47 -11.49 -2.44
CA ALA A 107 1.25 -12.42 -1.33
C ALA A 107 -0.13 -13.08 -1.43
N ARG A 108 -0.19 -14.38 -1.17
CA ARG A 108 -1.44 -15.16 -1.08
C ARG A 108 -1.43 -15.99 0.18
N ALA A 109 -2.57 -16.06 0.86
CA ALA A 109 -2.68 -16.79 2.12
C ALA A 109 -3.68 -17.94 2.03
N ARG A 110 -3.43 -18.99 2.80
CA ARG A 110 -4.37 -20.06 3.12
C ARG A 110 -4.26 -20.43 4.60
N ILE A 111 -5.33 -20.99 5.14
CA ILE A 111 -5.36 -21.48 6.53
C ILE A 111 -5.17 -22.99 6.52
N GLU A 112 -4.22 -23.48 7.30
CA GLU A 112 -3.96 -24.90 7.53
C GLU A 112 -4.25 -25.25 9.01
N PRO A 113 -4.66 -26.49 9.32
CA PRO A 113 -4.74 -26.95 10.71
C PRO A 113 -3.39 -26.83 11.42
N GLY A 114 -3.41 -26.41 12.69
CA GLY A 114 -2.22 -26.36 13.52
C GLY A 114 -1.88 -27.71 14.15
N ALA A 115 -0.76 -27.74 14.87
CA ALA A 115 -0.28 -28.93 15.58
C ALA A 115 -1.13 -29.28 16.80
N GLU A 116 -1.77 -28.30 17.42
CA GLU A 116 -2.63 -28.49 18.60
C GLU A 116 -4.12 -28.47 18.22
N PRO A 117 -4.97 -29.25 18.90
CA PRO A 117 -6.41 -29.13 18.75
C PRO A 117 -6.90 -27.70 19.01
N GLY A 118 -7.69 -27.17 18.09
CA GLY A 118 -8.22 -25.81 18.18
C GLY A 118 -7.26 -24.72 17.73
N THR A 119 -6.09 -25.07 17.18
CA THR A 119 -5.19 -24.10 16.55
C THR A 119 -5.18 -24.20 15.03
N SER A 120 -4.79 -23.11 14.38
CA SER A 120 -4.58 -23.05 12.94
C SER A 120 -3.37 -22.19 12.63
N ARG A 121 -2.76 -22.44 11.47
CA ARG A 121 -1.61 -21.70 10.97
C ARG A 121 -1.97 -21.04 9.65
N VAL A 122 -1.62 -19.77 9.48
CA VAL A 122 -1.79 -19.06 8.21
C VAL A 122 -0.52 -19.18 7.40
N VAL A 123 -0.64 -19.78 6.22
CA VAL A 123 0.48 -19.98 5.30
C VAL A 123 0.40 -18.92 4.22
N VAL A 124 1.47 -18.14 4.10
CA VAL A 124 1.58 -17.05 3.14
C VAL A 124 2.66 -17.40 2.14
N ASP A 125 2.29 -17.56 0.88
CA ASP A 125 3.24 -17.71 -0.22
C ASP A 125 3.40 -16.36 -0.90
N THR A 126 4.66 -15.93 -1.03
CA THR A 126 5.02 -14.60 -1.54
C THR A 126 5.99 -14.70 -2.69
N THR A 127 5.70 -13.95 -3.77
CA THR A 127 6.61 -13.77 -4.90
C THR A 127 6.98 -12.31 -5.04
N GLN A 128 8.21 -12.03 -5.46
CA GLN A 128 8.67 -10.69 -5.78
C GLN A 128 8.87 -10.51 -7.28
N GLY A 129 8.36 -9.40 -7.80
CA GLY A 129 8.49 -8.97 -9.18
C GLY A 129 9.88 -8.41 -9.53
N PRO A 130 10.05 -7.96 -10.79
CA PRO A 130 11.31 -7.41 -11.26
C PRO A 130 11.71 -6.17 -10.46
N LEU A 131 13.03 -5.93 -10.36
CA LEU A 131 13.57 -4.70 -9.77
C LEU A 131 13.13 -3.47 -10.55
N PHE A 132 13.08 -3.55 -11.88
CA PHE A 132 12.68 -2.44 -12.73
C PHE A 132 11.30 -2.70 -13.32
N GLU A 133 10.41 -1.72 -13.20
CA GLU A 133 9.09 -1.72 -13.84
C GLU A 133 8.84 -0.33 -14.41
N GLY A 134 8.26 -0.21 -15.59
CA GLY A 134 8.09 1.10 -16.19
C GLY A 134 7.41 1.06 -17.54
N ASN A 135 7.11 2.25 -18.04
CA ASN A 135 6.44 2.43 -19.31
C ASN A 135 6.87 3.72 -19.99
N LEU A 136 6.81 3.70 -21.32
CA LEU A 136 7.03 4.86 -22.18
C LEU A 136 5.77 5.05 -23.04
N GLN A 137 5.24 6.26 -23.08
CA GLN A 137 4.03 6.62 -23.80
C GLN A 137 4.26 7.88 -24.63
N ALA A 138 3.71 7.93 -25.83
CA ALA A 138 3.69 9.11 -26.68
C ALA A 138 2.25 9.41 -27.11
N ASN A 139 1.85 10.67 -27.09
CA ASN A 139 0.52 11.10 -27.51
C ASN A 139 0.53 12.53 -28.08
N ASN A 140 -0.60 12.97 -28.63
CA ASN A 140 -0.79 14.28 -29.23
C ASN A 140 -1.83 15.15 -28.49
N TYR A 141 -2.02 14.92 -27.19
CA TYR A 141 -3.00 15.63 -26.35
C TYR A 141 -2.42 16.85 -25.62
N GLY A 142 -1.20 17.26 -25.95
CA GLY A 142 -0.58 18.47 -25.43
C GLY A 142 -1.32 19.73 -25.89
N SER A 143 -1.22 20.81 -25.10
CA SER A 143 -1.86 22.07 -25.49
C SER A 143 -1.10 22.76 -26.62
N HIS A 144 -1.81 23.47 -27.49
CA HIS A 144 -1.17 24.22 -28.59
C HIS A 144 -0.08 25.19 -28.10
N SER A 145 -0.26 25.80 -26.93
CA SER A 145 0.66 26.78 -26.35
C SER A 145 2.01 26.19 -25.94
N VAL A 146 2.08 24.90 -25.57
CA VAL A 146 3.31 24.23 -25.12
C VAL A 146 3.71 23.01 -25.97
N GLY A 147 3.05 22.82 -27.11
CA GLY A 147 3.28 21.70 -28.01
C GLY A 147 2.23 20.60 -27.88
N GLY A 148 1.71 20.16 -29.02
CA GLY A 148 0.67 19.11 -29.09
C GLY A 148 1.20 17.72 -28.76
N GLU A 149 2.46 17.44 -29.07
CA GLU A 149 3.08 16.14 -28.88
C GLU A 149 3.72 16.03 -27.49
N VAL A 150 3.41 14.95 -26.78
CA VAL A 150 3.87 14.70 -25.40
C VAL A 150 4.42 13.28 -25.29
N ILE A 151 5.61 13.16 -24.73
CA ILE A 151 6.23 11.90 -24.31
C ILE A 151 6.18 11.83 -22.78
N ASN A 152 5.71 10.70 -22.25
CA ASN A 152 5.67 10.40 -20.82
C ASN A 152 6.49 9.14 -20.57
N ALA A 153 7.41 9.18 -19.64
CA ALA A 153 8.18 8.04 -19.19
C ALA A 153 8.01 7.88 -17.67
N HIS A 154 7.83 6.64 -17.23
CA HIS A 154 7.77 6.27 -15.83
C HIS A 154 8.63 5.03 -15.60
N LEU A 155 9.41 5.04 -14.52
CA LEU A 155 10.27 3.94 -14.11
C LEU A 155 10.26 3.84 -12.59
N ASP A 156 9.89 2.68 -12.08
CA ASP A 156 9.98 2.28 -10.69
C ASP A 156 11.14 1.28 -10.50
N LEU A 157 11.96 1.53 -9.48
CA LEU A 157 12.85 0.54 -8.88
C LEU A 157 12.16 -0.02 -7.64
N ASN A 158 11.64 -1.24 -7.75
CA ASN A 158 10.87 -1.94 -6.74
C ASN A 158 11.78 -2.68 -5.76
N ASP A 159 11.71 -2.28 -4.50
CA ASP A 159 12.47 -2.84 -3.37
C ASP A 159 13.98 -2.95 -3.67
N PRO A 160 14.65 -1.81 -3.93
CA PRO A 160 16.08 -1.82 -4.24
C PRO A 160 16.94 -2.22 -3.02
N TRP A 161 16.45 -1.95 -1.81
CA TRP A 161 17.19 -2.18 -0.56
C TRP A 161 16.61 -3.31 0.30
N GLY A 162 15.66 -4.10 -0.20
CA GLY A 162 15.09 -5.24 0.51
C GLY A 162 14.17 -4.86 1.67
N MET A 163 13.75 -3.61 1.76
CA MET A 163 12.93 -3.08 2.85
C MET A 163 11.49 -2.74 2.42
N GLY A 164 11.04 -3.18 1.25
CA GLY A 164 9.71 -2.88 0.71
C GLY A 164 9.57 -1.43 0.26
N ASP A 165 10.68 -0.80 -0.09
CA ASP A 165 10.78 0.58 -0.55
C ASP A 165 10.72 0.69 -2.08
N ARG A 166 10.62 1.92 -2.58
CA ARG A 166 10.54 2.21 -4.02
C ARG A 166 11.24 3.52 -4.36
N VAL A 167 11.99 3.51 -5.45
CA VAL A 167 12.43 4.74 -6.13
C VAL A 167 11.61 4.89 -7.40
N GLY A 168 10.93 6.02 -7.57
CA GLY A 168 10.15 6.33 -8.76
C GLY A 168 10.77 7.48 -9.55
N VAL A 169 10.81 7.34 -10.87
CA VAL A 169 11.23 8.40 -11.80
C VAL A 169 10.11 8.65 -12.79
N ASP A 170 9.63 9.88 -12.83
CA ASP A 170 8.67 10.35 -13.83
C ASP A 170 9.33 11.39 -14.73
N ALA A 171 9.10 11.33 -16.04
CA ALA A 171 9.54 12.35 -16.98
C ALA A 171 8.45 12.65 -18.00
N ILE A 172 8.21 13.95 -18.24
CA ILE A 172 7.28 14.42 -19.28
C ILE A 172 8.01 15.43 -20.14
N ALA A 173 7.91 15.25 -21.47
CA ALA A 173 8.50 16.16 -22.44
C ALA A 173 7.51 16.51 -23.54
N SER A 174 7.45 17.79 -23.88
CA SER A 174 6.80 18.33 -25.09
C SER A 174 7.68 19.44 -25.65
N GLN A 175 7.22 20.13 -26.71
CA GLN A 175 7.97 21.24 -27.30
C GLN A 175 8.27 22.35 -26.27
N GLY A 176 7.33 22.65 -25.39
CA GLY A 176 7.39 23.74 -24.42
C GLY A 176 7.35 23.30 -22.96
N VAL A 177 7.38 22.00 -22.64
CA VAL A 177 7.47 21.51 -21.26
C VAL A 177 8.56 20.46 -21.13
N ARG A 178 9.35 20.59 -20.07
CA ARG A 178 10.25 19.55 -19.57
C ARG A 178 9.99 19.37 -18.09
N PHE A 179 9.63 18.16 -17.70
CA PHE A 179 9.31 17.80 -16.33
C PHE A 179 10.07 16.53 -15.97
N ALA A 180 10.64 16.50 -14.78
CA ALA A 180 11.21 15.32 -14.17
C ALA A 180 10.88 15.28 -12.68
N ARG A 181 10.53 14.11 -12.15
CA ARG A 181 10.35 13.85 -10.73
C ARG A 181 11.17 12.62 -10.35
N LEU A 182 11.88 12.74 -9.22
CA LEU A 182 12.52 11.63 -8.54
C LEU A 182 11.86 11.50 -7.17
N GLY A 183 11.30 10.34 -6.86
CA GLY A 183 10.67 10.04 -5.59
C GLY A 183 11.33 8.84 -4.91
N TYR A 184 11.36 8.85 -3.59
CA TYR A 184 11.69 7.70 -2.76
C TYR A 184 10.57 7.50 -1.72
N ASP A 185 10.11 6.26 -1.56
CA ASP A 185 9.01 5.88 -0.69
C ASP A 185 9.41 4.63 0.12
N ILE A 186 9.25 4.69 1.43
CA ILE A 186 9.72 3.69 2.38
C ILE A 186 8.63 3.35 3.41
N PRO A 187 8.35 2.05 3.65
CA PRO A 187 7.47 1.63 4.73
C PRO A 187 8.13 1.74 6.11
N LEU A 188 7.43 2.38 7.04
CA LEU A 188 7.83 2.56 8.43
C LEU A 188 7.05 1.60 9.34
N GLY A 189 7.76 0.68 9.98
CA GLY A 189 7.14 -0.35 10.82
C GLY A 189 6.33 -1.38 10.03
N ALA A 190 5.36 -2.00 10.69
CA ALA A 190 4.60 -3.15 10.20
C ALA A 190 3.10 -2.87 9.98
N GLU A 191 2.61 -1.71 10.43
CA GLU A 191 1.17 -1.38 10.40
C GLU A 191 0.72 -0.67 9.12
N GLY A 192 1.62 -0.44 8.17
CA GLY A 192 1.32 0.17 6.87
C GLY A 192 1.65 1.66 6.74
N LEU A 193 2.23 2.30 7.76
CA LEU A 193 2.76 3.66 7.62
C LEU A 193 3.82 3.68 6.53
N ARG A 194 3.74 4.65 5.61
CA ARG A 194 4.78 4.93 4.63
C ARG A 194 5.24 6.38 4.75
N ALA A 195 6.51 6.63 4.49
CA ALA A 195 7.05 7.97 4.34
C ALA A 195 7.65 8.12 2.94
N ASN A 196 7.53 9.31 2.38
CA ASN A 196 8.03 9.59 1.03
C ASN A 196 8.72 10.95 0.96
N ALA A 197 9.68 11.05 0.04
CA ALA A 197 10.32 12.28 -0.36
C ALA A 197 10.33 12.38 -1.88
N ASP A 198 9.98 13.53 -2.45
CA ASP A 198 10.14 13.76 -3.88
C ASP A 198 10.79 15.10 -4.20
N TYR A 199 11.59 15.07 -5.28
CA TYR A 199 12.14 16.23 -5.93
C TYR A 199 11.58 16.32 -7.33
N THR A 200 10.97 17.45 -7.65
CA THR A 200 10.40 17.76 -8.97
C THR A 200 11.16 18.92 -9.58
N ASN A 201 11.56 18.82 -10.85
CA ASN A 201 12.04 19.91 -11.66
C ASN A 201 11.13 20.07 -12.88
N MET A 202 10.67 21.29 -13.13
CA MET A 202 9.84 21.62 -14.27
C MET A 202 10.33 22.91 -14.91
N ARG A 203 10.48 22.90 -16.24
CA ARG A 203 10.63 24.11 -17.06
C ARG A 203 9.50 24.14 -18.08
N TYR A 204 8.90 25.30 -18.25
CA TYR A 204 7.95 25.54 -19.32
C TYR A 204 8.32 26.77 -20.14
N GLU A 205 7.93 26.75 -21.40
CA GLU A 205 8.05 27.84 -22.36
C GLU A 205 6.82 27.81 -23.26
N VAL A 206 6.19 28.97 -23.46
CA VAL A 206 5.09 29.11 -24.43
C VAL A 206 5.69 29.23 -25.83
N VAL A 207 5.48 28.21 -26.64
CA VAL A 207 6.11 28.06 -27.97
C VAL A 207 5.24 28.57 -29.13
N ASN A 208 3.98 28.93 -28.85
CA ASN A 208 3.01 29.42 -29.84
C ASN A 208 2.17 30.59 -29.30
N GLY A 209 1.62 31.40 -30.22
CA GLY A 209 0.72 32.51 -29.89
C GLY A 209 1.37 33.70 -29.18
N ILE A 210 0.56 34.58 -28.60
CA ILE A 210 1.03 35.84 -27.99
C ILE A 210 1.99 35.60 -26.82
N GLY A 211 1.85 34.49 -26.10
CA GLY A 211 2.74 34.13 -25.00
C GLY A 211 4.18 33.85 -25.46
N ARG A 212 4.39 33.38 -26.70
CA ARG A 212 5.72 33.25 -27.28
C ARG A 212 6.36 34.61 -27.53
N THR A 213 5.59 35.55 -28.09
CA THR A 213 6.05 36.92 -28.36
C THR A 213 6.41 37.66 -27.07
N LEU A 214 5.71 37.36 -25.97
CA LEU A 214 5.98 37.91 -24.65
C LEU A 214 7.14 37.21 -23.91
N GLY A 215 7.72 36.14 -24.47
CA GLY A 215 8.78 35.38 -23.81
C GLY A 215 8.30 34.68 -22.54
N ASN A 216 7.06 34.19 -22.52
CA ASN A 216 6.48 33.54 -21.35
C ASN A 216 7.14 32.18 -21.12
N GLU A 217 8.10 32.16 -20.21
CA GLU A 217 8.75 30.95 -19.71
C GLU A 217 8.84 30.99 -18.18
N GLY A 218 9.11 29.84 -17.59
CA GLY A 218 9.38 29.73 -16.16
C GLY A 218 9.98 28.39 -15.80
N SER A 219 10.67 28.35 -14.67
CA SER A 219 11.12 27.11 -14.07
C SER A 219 10.65 27.00 -12.63
N SER A 220 10.48 25.77 -12.16
CA SER A 220 10.16 25.50 -10.78
C SER A 220 10.82 24.22 -10.31
N HIS A 221 11.22 24.25 -9.04
CA HIS A 221 11.77 23.11 -8.33
C HIS A 221 10.93 22.91 -7.08
N ILE A 222 10.47 21.69 -6.84
CA ILE A 222 9.62 21.37 -5.69
C ILE A 222 10.27 20.24 -4.93
N ILE A 223 10.41 20.42 -3.61
CA ILE A 223 10.76 19.35 -2.68
C ILE A 223 9.51 19.05 -1.86
N ARG A 224 9.14 17.78 -1.76
CA ARG A 224 8.05 17.33 -0.89
C ARG A 224 8.51 16.25 0.04
N LEU A 225 8.01 16.30 1.26
CA LEU A 225 8.08 15.22 2.24
C LEU A 225 6.65 14.85 2.60
N GLY A 226 6.37 13.56 2.74
CA GLY A 226 5.05 13.08 3.09
C GLY A 226 5.08 11.81 3.91
N ALA A 227 3.93 11.49 4.49
CA ALA A 227 3.65 10.23 5.14
C ALA A 227 2.18 9.85 4.98
N THR A 228 1.91 8.56 4.80
CA THR A 228 0.57 8.02 4.59
C THR A 228 0.33 6.87 5.55
N TYR A 229 -0.77 6.88 6.29
CA TYR A 229 -1.18 5.78 7.17
C TYR A 229 -2.58 5.24 6.80
N PRO A 230 -2.71 3.95 6.50
CA PRO A 230 -4.00 3.35 6.17
C PRO A 230 -4.76 2.92 7.45
N PHE A 231 -5.61 3.80 8.00
CA PHE A 231 -6.48 3.48 9.14
C PHE A 231 -7.42 2.30 8.85
N ILE A 232 -8.01 2.27 7.65
CA ILE A 232 -8.81 1.13 7.19
C ILE A 232 -8.16 0.59 5.92
N ARG A 233 -7.78 -0.68 5.96
CA ARG A 233 -7.25 -1.41 4.80
C ARG A 233 -7.99 -2.73 4.66
N ALA A 234 -9.00 -2.73 3.80
CA ALA A 234 -9.83 -3.89 3.52
C ALA A 234 -10.22 -3.91 2.03
N ARG A 235 -10.64 -5.07 1.52
CA ARG A 235 -11.15 -5.21 0.14
C ARG A 235 -12.40 -4.37 -0.09
N ALA A 236 -13.26 -4.27 0.92
CA ALA A 236 -14.54 -3.57 0.83
C ALA A 236 -14.44 -2.06 1.11
N ALA A 237 -13.44 -1.62 1.87
CA ALA A 237 -13.29 -0.22 2.27
C ALA A 237 -11.82 0.12 2.52
N ASN A 238 -11.41 1.32 2.13
CA ASN A 238 -10.07 1.85 2.40
C ASN A 238 -10.19 3.29 2.90
N LEU A 239 -9.44 3.60 3.95
CA LEU A 239 -9.32 4.94 4.52
C LEU A 239 -7.84 5.14 4.88
N SER A 240 -7.20 6.11 4.24
CA SER A 240 -5.87 6.59 4.59
C SER A 240 -5.94 8.02 5.08
N VAL A 241 -4.94 8.41 5.85
CA VAL A 241 -4.63 9.81 6.13
C VAL A 241 -3.27 10.11 5.55
N ASP A 242 -3.18 11.25 4.89
CA ASP A 242 -2.00 11.69 4.17
C ASP A 242 -1.52 13.02 4.76
N PHE A 243 -0.28 13.03 5.23
CA PHE A 243 0.41 14.23 5.68
C PHE A 243 1.45 14.61 4.64
N GLY A 244 1.46 15.87 4.20
CA GLY A 244 2.41 16.35 3.20
C GLY A 244 2.86 17.79 3.46
N LEU A 245 4.16 18.01 3.33
CA LEU A 245 4.78 19.33 3.31
C LEU A 245 5.53 19.51 2.00
N GLY A 246 5.22 20.57 1.28
CA GLY A 246 5.86 20.91 0.01
C GLY A 246 6.43 22.31 0.03
N HIS A 247 7.65 22.45 -0.50
CA HIS A 247 8.28 23.74 -0.72
C HIS A 247 8.61 23.93 -2.20
N LYS A 248 8.13 25.04 -2.78
CA LYS A 248 8.23 25.33 -4.21
C LYS A 248 9.06 26.58 -4.44
N PHE A 249 10.13 26.42 -5.23
CA PHE A 249 10.92 27.51 -5.78
C PHE A 249 10.46 27.79 -7.20
N VAL A 250 10.20 29.06 -7.54
CA VAL A 250 9.77 29.47 -8.88
C VAL A 250 10.70 30.57 -9.37
N TYR A 251 11.12 30.44 -10.63
CA TYR A 251 11.95 31.43 -11.30
C TYR A 251 11.24 31.88 -12.57
N PHE A 252 11.07 33.19 -12.68
CA PHE A 252 10.59 33.86 -13.89
C PHE A 252 11.68 34.80 -14.37
N PRO A 253 12.20 34.62 -15.59
CA PRO A 253 13.05 35.64 -16.18
C PRO A 253 12.17 36.84 -16.53
N LEU A 254 12.27 37.91 -15.74
CA LEU A 254 11.69 39.20 -16.11
C LEU A 254 12.58 39.83 -17.18
N SER A 255 12.12 39.81 -18.43
CA SER A 255 12.76 40.53 -19.52
C SER A 255 12.12 41.93 -19.64
N PHE A 256 12.81 42.96 -19.12
CA PHE A 256 12.47 44.34 -19.46
C PHE A 256 13.06 44.67 -20.84
N THR A 257 12.36 45.49 -21.63
CA THR A 257 12.72 45.87 -23.02
C THR A 257 14.09 46.58 -23.16
N ASN A 258 14.86 46.74 -22.08
CA ASN A 258 16.22 47.28 -22.07
C ASN A 258 17.24 46.26 -21.50
N GLY A 259 17.41 45.11 -22.15
CA GLY A 259 18.69 44.37 -22.18
C GLY A 259 19.29 43.81 -20.88
N SER A 260 18.62 43.88 -19.73
CA SER A 260 19.09 43.24 -18.48
C SER A 260 18.06 42.22 -17.98
N SER A 261 18.44 40.95 -17.98
CA SER A 261 17.70 39.88 -17.32
C SER A 261 18.08 39.82 -15.84
N PHE A 262 17.11 40.03 -14.95
CA PHE A 262 17.28 39.75 -13.52
C PHE A 262 16.67 38.38 -13.21
N ASN A 263 17.46 37.50 -12.59
CA ASN A 263 17.02 36.21 -12.10
C ASN A 263 16.77 36.36 -10.59
N ASP A 264 15.55 36.78 -10.22
CA ASP A 264 15.19 36.98 -8.81
C ASP A 264 14.17 35.90 -8.39
N PRO A 265 14.46 35.06 -7.38
CA PRO A 265 13.46 34.14 -6.84
C PRO A 265 12.33 34.94 -6.17
N LEU A 266 11.16 35.02 -6.83
CA LEU A 266 9.98 35.58 -6.18
C LEU A 266 9.45 34.58 -5.15
N LEU A 267 9.53 35.00 -3.89
CA LEU A 267 9.00 34.48 -2.61
C LEU A 267 8.65 32.97 -2.53
N PRO A 268 9.22 32.24 -1.54
CA PRO A 268 8.79 30.87 -1.24
C PRO A 268 7.29 30.82 -0.94
N GLN A 269 6.60 29.84 -1.53
CA GLN A 269 5.23 29.52 -1.16
C GLN A 269 5.18 28.14 -0.52
N ASP A 270 4.90 28.12 0.78
CA ASP A 270 4.67 26.91 1.55
C ASP A 270 3.23 26.43 1.34
N TYR A 271 3.09 25.19 0.88
CA TYR A 271 1.80 24.52 0.79
C TYR A 271 1.80 23.35 1.76
N GLY A 272 1.09 23.50 2.88
CA GLY A 272 0.69 22.39 3.73
C GLY A 272 -0.71 21.95 3.33
N SER A 273 -0.88 20.68 2.99
CA SER A 273 -2.20 20.07 2.79
C SER A 273 -2.39 18.96 3.83
N LEU A 274 -3.46 19.07 4.61
CA LEU A 274 -4.02 17.99 5.40
C LEU A 274 -5.24 17.49 4.60
N VAL A 275 -5.21 16.25 4.14
CA VAL A 275 -6.36 15.59 3.49
C VAL A 275 -6.65 14.29 4.20
#